data_AF-A0AAD9ITC6-F1
#
_entry.id   AF-A0AAD9ITC6-F1
#
_cell.length_a   1.000
_cell.length_b   1.000
_cell.length_c   1.000
_cell.angle_alpha   90.00
_cell.angle_beta   90.00
_cell.angle_gamma   90.00
#
_symmetry.space_group_name_H-M   'P 1'
#
loop_
_entity.id
_entity.type
_entity.pdbx_description
1 polymer ?
#
loop_
_entity_poly.entity_id
_entity_poly.type
_entity_poly.pdbx_seq_one_letter_code
_entity_poly.pdbx_strand_id
1 'polypeptide(L)'
;MGFRHWSALFFLVCCLCVINVQRGSLIRSRNSAKWHPRSRSKVCVPRDCQLPDCYCAGKTGPSHLKNYQIPQMVMMTFDDAVNERVYEFYERLLTKKRLNPNGCPISLTFYLSHNWTDYELVKDLYRSGHEIASHSITHRMPQSWWTHASLKDWQREIGGQRRNIVTKAHVPRSEVKGMRVPFLELGGEKAVQDDGRSRLPVRLVVHDRPVRRRWSLAVHVGLSA
;
A
#
# COMPACT_ATOMS: atom_id res chain seq x y z
N MET A 1 0.37 31.06 -59.57
CA MET A 1 0.14 29.64 -59.25
C MET A 1 1.45 29.04 -58.80
N GLY A 2 1.65 28.95 -57.49
CA GLY A 2 2.86 28.40 -56.91
C GLY A 2 2.49 27.62 -55.67
N PHE A 3 2.93 26.37 -55.61
CA PHE A 3 3.10 25.64 -54.36
C PHE A 3 4.34 24.76 -54.50
N ARG A 4 5.41 25.23 -53.88
CA ARG A 4 6.64 24.49 -53.63
C ARG A 4 6.42 23.56 -52.43
N HIS A 5 7.23 22.49 -52.46
CA HIS A 5 7.64 21.60 -51.38
C HIS A 5 7.29 22.01 -49.93
N TRP A 6 6.98 21.01 -49.11
CA TRP A 6 7.73 20.57 -47.92
C TRP A 6 6.79 19.67 -47.11
N SER A 7 7.01 18.35 -47.12
CA SER A 7 6.32 17.40 -46.24
C SER A 7 7.25 16.24 -45.91
N ALA A 8 8.26 16.54 -45.09
CA ALA A 8 9.13 15.55 -44.47
C ALA A 8 9.73 16.13 -43.18
N LEU A 9 8.88 16.53 -42.23
CA LEU A 9 9.34 17.01 -40.92
C LEU A 9 8.24 16.91 -39.83
N PHE A 10 7.51 15.79 -39.79
CA PHE A 10 6.49 15.56 -38.75
C PHE A 10 6.53 14.16 -38.10
N PHE A 11 7.68 13.48 -38.11
CA PHE A 11 7.83 12.15 -37.51
C PHE A 11 8.99 12.01 -36.51
N LEU A 12 9.48 13.10 -35.91
CA LEU A 12 10.67 13.03 -35.06
C LEU A 12 10.64 13.86 -33.76
N VAL A 13 9.47 13.99 -33.11
CA VAL A 13 9.39 14.54 -31.73
C VAL A 13 8.35 13.83 -30.84
N CYS A 14 8.23 12.50 -30.91
CA CYS A 14 7.42 11.75 -29.93
C CYS A 14 8.04 10.41 -29.51
N CYS A 15 9.34 10.44 -29.18
CA CYS A 15 10.06 9.30 -28.58
C CYS A 15 10.99 9.75 -27.44
N LEU A 16 10.51 10.63 -26.55
CA LEU A 16 11.25 11.04 -25.35
C LEU A 16 10.45 10.86 -24.04
N CYS A 17 9.61 9.82 -23.96
CA CYS A 17 9.07 9.36 -22.67
C CYS A 17 9.08 7.83 -22.50
N VAL A 18 9.93 7.13 -23.26
CA VAL A 18 10.09 5.68 -23.12
C VAL A 18 11.58 5.37 -22.93
N ILE A 19 11.86 4.83 -21.75
CA ILE A 19 13.07 4.10 -21.32
C ILE A 19 14.36 4.91 -21.10
N ASN A 20 14.40 5.64 -19.99
CA ASN A 20 15.66 5.77 -19.23
C ASN A 20 15.59 4.91 -17.97
N VAL A 21 15.45 3.59 -18.17
CA VAL A 21 15.78 2.61 -17.13
C VAL A 21 17.28 2.42 -17.23
N GLN A 22 18.03 3.20 -16.45
CA GLN A 22 19.41 2.86 -16.16
C GLN A 22 19.41 1.43 -15.61
N ARG A 23 20.03 0.50 -16.35
CA ARG A 23 20.36 -0.84 -15.87
C ARG A 23 21.33 -0.68 -14.70
N GLY A 24 20.78 -0.47 -13.51
CA GLY A 24 21.49 -0.68 -12.27
C GLY A 24 21.88 -2.14 -12.22
N SER A 25 23.19 -2.41 -12.21
CA SER A 25 23.74 -3.73 -11.96
C SER A 25 23.04 -4.35 -10.74
N LEU A 26 22.47 -5.53 -10.91
CA LEU A 26 21.96 -6.36 -9.83
C LEU A 26 23.14 -6.73 -8.91
N ILE A 27 23.43 -5.86 -7.94
CA ILE A 27 24.19 -6.24 -6.75
C ILE A 27 23.25 -7.16 -5.98
N ARG A 28 23.38 -8.46 -6.25
CA ARG A 28 22.69 -9.54 -5.55
C ARG A 28 23.21 -9.56 -4.10
N SER A 29 22.59 -8.77 -3.23
CA SER A 29 22.76 -8.90 -1.79
C SER A 29 22.37 -10.33 -1.40
N ARG A 30 23.38 -11.11 -1.02
CA ARG A 30 23.27 -12.55 -0.77
C ARG A 30 22.84 -12.86 0.66
N ASN A 31 22.17 -11.92 1.34
CA ASN A 31 21.65 -12.10 2.69
C ASN A 31 20.12 -11.99 2.70
N SER A 32 19.47 -12.95 2.06
CA SER A 32 18.06 -13.24 2.36
C SER A 32 18.02 -13.80 3.78
N ALA A 33 17.73 -12.97 4.78
CA ALA A 33 17.47 -13.44 6.13
C ALA A 33 16.36 -14.51 6.06
N LYS A 34 16.73 -15.77 6.32
CA LYS A 34 15.77 -16.88 6.43
C LYS A 34 14.86 -16.55 7.61
N TRP A 35 13.59 -16.28 7.30
CA TRP A 35 12.56 -16.04 8.29
C TRP A 35 12.39 -17.31 9.15
N HIS A 36 12.86 -17.27 10.40
CA HIS A 36 12.78 -18.39 11.34
C HIS A 36 11.52 -18.25 12.21
N PRO A 37 10.55 -19.19 12.16
CA PRO A 37 9.23 -19.04 12.80
C PRO A 37 9.19 -19.06 14.33
N ARG A 38 10.32 -19.04 15.03
CA ARG A 38 10.38 -19.39 16.46
C ARG A 38 11.31 -18.55 17.33
N SER A 39 11.93 -17.49 16.81
CA SER A 39 12.72 -16.60 17.67
C SER A 39 11.85 -15.44 18.13
N ARG A 40 11.66 -15.28 19.44
CA ARG A 40 11.20 -14.00 20.01
C ARG A 40 12.07 -12.89 19.43
N SER A 41 11.44 -11.81 18.98
CA SER A 41 12.17 -10.65 18.49
C SER A 41 13.14 -10.18 19.58
N LYS A 42 14.42 -10.07 19.24
CA LYS A 42 15.42 -9.47 20.14
C LYS A 42 15.22 -7.96 20.13
N VAL A 43 15.71 -7.30 21.18
CA VAL A 43 15.78 -5.83 21.21
C VAL A 43 16.51 -5.35 19.95
N CYS A 44 15.96 -4.34 19.28
CA CYS A 44 16.51 -3.86 18.03
C CYS A 44 17.91 -3.25 18.26
N VAL A 45 18.89 -3.73 17.51
CA VAL A 45 20.25 -3.18 17.51
C VAL A 45 20.40 -2.33 16.25
N PRO A 46 20.54 -1.00 16.35
CA PRO A 46 20.60 -0.14 15.17
C PRO A 46 21.69 -0.54 14.18
N ARG A 47 22.85 -1.01 14.64
CA ARG A 47 23.95 -1.45 13.76
C ARG A 47 23.54 -2.61 12.83
N ASP A 48 22.69 -3.51 13.29
CA ASP A 48 22.25 -4.68 12.54
C ASP A 48 20.97 -4.41 11.73
N CYS A 49 20.27 -3.30 12.00
CA CYS A 49 19.01 -2.91 11.38
C CYS A 49 19.18 -1.58 10.63
N GLN A 50 19.59 -1.67 9.38
CA GLN A 50 19.92 -0.51 8.53
C GLN A 50 18.93 -0.35 7.38
N LEU A 51 18.70 0.90 6.99
CA LEU A 51 17.93 1.25 5.80
C LEU A 51 18.61 0.72 4.52
N PRO A 52 17.84 0.41 3.46
CA PRO A 52 16.38 0.57 3.32
C PRO A 52 15.57 -0.62 3.87
N ASP A 53 16.24 -1.71 4.26
CA ASP A 53 15.58 -2.99 4.53
C ASP A 53 15.07 -3.12 5.97
N CYS A 54 15.64 -2.38 6.92
CA CYS A 54 15.26 -2.44 8.32
C CYS A 54 15.29 -1.05 8.97
N TYR A 55 14.31 -0.79 9.84
CA TYR A 55 14.29 0.38 10.70
C TYR A 55 13.76 -0.01 12.08
N CYS A 56 14.50 0.35 13.14
CA CYS A 56 14.07 0.12 14.51
C CYS A 56 12.90 1.05 14.86
N ALA A 57 11.84 0.50 15.49
CA ALA A 57 10.74 1.33 16.00
C ALA A 57 11.26 2.37 17.00
N GLY A 58 10.82 3.63 16.84
CA GLY A 58 11.30 4.74 17.64
C GLY A 58 10.57 6.04 17.30
N LYS A 59 10.91 7.11 18.01
CA LYS A 59 10.34 8.46 17.81
C LYS A 59 11.18 9.33 16.88
N THR A 60 12.41 8.93 16.59
CA THR A 60 13.30 9.64 15.68
C THR A 60 12.89 9.34 14.24
N GLY A 61 13.10 10.29 13.34
CA GLY A 61 12.97 10.05 11.91
C GLY A 61 14.04 9.07 11.43
N PRO A 62 13.85 8.43 10.26
CA PRO A 62 14.78 7.45 9.69
C PRO A 62 16.16 8.01 9.29
N SER A 63 16.39 9.31 9.44
CA SER A 63 17.59 9.99 8.99
C SER A 63 18.08 11.00 10.01
N HIS A 64 19.31 11.48 9.84
CA HIS A 64 19.87 12.60 10.62
C HIS A 64 19.25 13.97 10.24
N LEU A 65 18.06 13.99 9.64
CA LEU A 65 17.38 15.21 9.25
C LEU A 65 16.79 15.90 10.47
N LYS A 66 16.86 17.24 10.47
CA LYS A 66 16.16 18.06 11.47
C LYS A 66 14.67 18.06 11.17
N ASN A 67 13.83 18.23 12.21
CA ASN A 67 12.37 18.15 12.07
C ASN A 67 11.79 19.03 10.94
N TYR A 68 12.34 20.24 10.72
CA TYR A 68 11.87 21.14 9.66
C TYR A 68 12.23 20.69 8.24
N GLN A 69 13.12 19.70 8.10
CA GLN A 69 13.52 19.12 6.82
C GLN A 69 12.70 17.86 6.48
N ILE A 70 11.94 17.32 7.44
CA ILE A 70 11.16 16.11 7.26
C ILE A 70 9.79 16.50 6.68
N PRO A 71 9.42 16.02 5.48
CA PRO A 71 8.08 16.23 4.95
C PRO A 71 7.03 15.61 5.88
N GLN A 72 5.99 16.36 6.23
CA GLN A 72 4.84 15.81 6.96
C GLN A 72 4.02 14.95 5.99
N MET A 73 4.14 13.64 6.11
CA MET A 73 3.29 12.70 5.38
C MET A 73 1.91 12.63 6.04
N VAL A 74 0.85 12.63 5.23
CA VAL A 74 -0.52 12.39 5.67
C VAL A 74 -1.05 11.21 4.87
N MET A 75 -1.42 10.13 5.56
CA MET A 75 -2.00 8.95 4.94
C MET A 75 -3.51 8.96 5.18
N MET A 76 -4.27 9.16 4.11
CA MET A 76 -5.72 9.01 4.13
C MET A 76 -6.07 7.63 3.57
N THR A 77 -6.84 6.87 4.34
CA THR A 77 -7.14 5.48 4.04
C THR A 77 -8.63 5.22 4.17
N PHE A 78 -9.18 4.44 3.24
CA PHE A 78 -10.54 3.92 3.33
C PHE A 78 -10.49 2.41 3.48
N ASP A 79 -11.33 1.90 4.38
CA ASP A 79 -11.49 0.48 4.61
C ASP A 79 -12.82 0.03 3.99
N ASP A 80 -12.96 -1.28 3.82
CA ASP A 80 -14.14 -1.98 3.30
C ASP A 80 -14.38 -1.87 1.79
N ALA A 81 -15.62 -2.14 1.39
CA ALA A 81 -16.00 -2.39 0.03
C ALA A 81 -16.07 -1.10 -0.79
N VAL A 82 -15.53 -1.14 -2.01
CA VAL A 82 -15.72 -0.08 -3.00
C VAL A 82 -16.85 -0.50 -3.93
N ASN A 83 -17.90 0.31 -3.99
CA ASN A 83 -19.05 0.12 -4.87
C ASN A 83 -19.60 1.47 -5.31
N GLU A 84 -20.55 1.44 -6.24
CA GLU A 84 -21.16 2.64 -6.83
C GLU A 84 -21.69 3.63 -5.78
N ARG A 85 -22.24 3.15 -4.65
CA ARG A 85 -22.80 4.00 -3.59
C ARG A 85 -21.76 4.90 -2.94
N VAL A 86 -20.54 4.41 -2.76
CA VAL A 86 -19.44 5.17 -2.13
C VAL A 86 -18.52 5.82 -3.15
N TYR A 87 -18.56 5.38 -4.41
CA TYR A 87 -17.64 5.85 -5.43
C TYR A 87 -17.79 7.34 -5.75
N GLU A 88 -19.03 7.83 -5.82
CA GLU A 88 -19.31 9.27 -6.05
C GLU A 88 -18.64 10.16 -5.00
N PHE A 89 -18.59 9.70 -3.74
CA PHE A 89 -17.87 10.41 -2.68
C PHE A 89 -16.36 10.46 -2.95
N TYR A 90 -15.77 9.36 -3.42
CA TYR A 90 -14.35 9.32 -3.79
C TYR A 90 -14.06 10.27 -4.95
N GLU A 91 -14.90 10.34 -5.99
CA GLU A 91 -14.69 11.27 -7.10
C GLU A 91 -14.69 12.73 -6.67
N ARG A 92 -15.61 13.11 -5.76
CA ARG A 92 -15.65 14.45 -5.17
C ARG A 92 -14.44 14.74 -4.27
N LEU A 93 -13.89 13.72 -3.62
CA LEU A 93 -12.70 13.83 -2.78
C LEU A 93 -11.39 13.79 -3.57
N LEU A 94 -11.35 13.13 -4.72
CA LEU A 94 -10.15 12.83 -5.51
C LEU A 94 -10.09 13.66 -6.80
N THR A 95 -10.52 14.92 -6.71
CA THR A 95 -10.42 15.83 -7.85
C THR A 95 -8.95 16.05 -8.23
N LYS A 96 -8.66 16.13 -9.54
CA LYS A 96 -7.30 16.42 -10.08
C LYS A 96 -6.73 17.77 -9.64
N LYS A 97 -7.50 18.60 -8.93
CA LYS A 97 -7.09 19.91 -8.40
C LYS A 97 -6.39 19.81 -7.05
N ARG A 98 -6.53 18.68 -6.33
CA ARG A 98 -5.83 18.46 -5.06
C ARG A 98 -4.44 17.91 -5.34
N LEU A 99 -3.44 18.78 -5.25
CA LEU A 99 -2.04 18.48 -5.55
C LEU A 99 -1.19 18.55 -4.27
N ASN A 100 -0.18 17.68 -4.21
CA ASN A 100 0.92 17.78 -3.27
C ASN A 100 1.85 18.95 -3.66
N PRO A 101 2.74 19.42 -2.75
CA PRO A 101 3.69 20.50 -3.06
C PRO A 101 4.62 20.23 -4.25
N ASN A 102 4.79 18.97 -4.64
CA ASN A 102 5.55 18.57 -5.83
C ASN A 102 4.74 18.64 -7.15
N GLY A 103 3.49 19.10 -7.09
CA GLY A 103 2.59 19.20 -8.25
C GLY A 103 1.91 17.89 -8.65
N CYS A 104 2.19 16.76 -7.99
CA CYS A 104 1.50 15.50 -8.25
C CYS A 104 0.12 15.48 -7.58
N PRO A 105 -0.90 14.82 -8.17
CA PRO A 105 -2.16 14.56 -7.48
C PRO A 105 -1.97 13.85 -6.14
N ILE A 106 -2.86 14.10 -5.19
CA ILE A 106 -2.89 13.33 -3.93
C ILE A 106 -3.25 11.87 -4.20
N SER A 107 -2.65 10.96 -3.45
CA SER A 107 -2.91 9.52 -3.50
C SER A 107 -3.44 9.03 -2.15
N LEU A 108 -4.38 8.10 -2.18
CA LEU A 108 -4.97 7.45 -1.01
C LEU A 108 -4.67 5.95 -1.03
N THR A 109 -4.89 5.29 0.10
CA THR A 109 -4.79 3.82 0.23
C THR A 109 -6.16 3.22 0.54
N PHE A 110 -6.58 2.21 -0.22
CA PHE A 110 -7.84 1.50 -0.03
C PHE A 110 -7.57 0.10 0.49
N TYR A 111 -8.02 -0.20 1.70
CA TYR A 111 -8.00 -1.54 2.29
C TYR A 111 -9.33 -2.23 1.96
N LEU A 112 -9.34 -3.06 0.93
CA LEU A 112 -10.56 -3.61 0.36
C LEU A 112 -10.97 -4.93 0.98
N SER A 113 -12.22 -5.03 1.43
CA SER A 113 -12.87 -6.32 1.70
C SER A 113 -13.48 -6.90 0.42
N HIS A 114 -13.68 -8.21 0.33
CA HIS A 114 -14.19 -8.82 -0.92
C HIS A 114 -15.67 -8.53 -1.12
N ASN A 115 -16.47 -8.79 -0.10
CA ASN A 115 -17.93 -8.74 -0.21
C ASN A 115 -18.38 -7.33 -0.60
N TRP A 116 -19.26 -7.25 -1.60
CA TRP A 116 -19.82 -6.01 -2.13
C TRP A 116 -18.83 -5.08 -2.84
N THR A 117 -17.62 -5.53 -3.14
CA THR A 117 -16.65 -4.75 -3.92
C THR A 117 -16.87 -4.95 -5.43
N ASP A 118 -17.05 -3.84 -6.13
CA ASP A 118 -16.93 -3.76 -7.59
C ASP A 118 -15.46 -3.58 -7.97
N TYR A 119 -14.90 -4.60 -8.64
CA TYR A 119 -13.49 -4.60 -8.99
C TYR A 119 -13.15 -3.76 -10.22
N GLU A 120 -14.12 -3.36 -11.06
CA GLU A 120 -13.86 -2.40 -12.14
C GLU A 120 -13.65 -1.00 -11.57
N LEU A 121 -14.44 -0.60 -10.56
CA LEU A 121 -14.21 0.64 -9.83
C LEU A 121 -12.86 0.65 -9.10
N VAL A 122 -12.45 -0.49 -8.52
CA VAL A 122 -11.12 -0.64 -7.90
C VAL A 122 -10.00 -0.48 -8.91
N LYS A 123 -10.15 -1.03 -10.11
CA LYS A 123 -9.19 -0.90 -11.20
C LYS A 123 -9.04 0.55 -11.65
N ASP A 124 -10.12 1.32 -11.67
CA ASP A 124 -10.08 2.75 -11.98
C ASP A 124 -9.39 3.57 -10.87
N LEU A 125 -9.61 3.23 -9.59
CA LEU A 125 -8.85 3.81 -8.48
C LEU A 125 -7.35 3.52 -8.61
N TYR A 126 -6.97 2.27 -8.92
CA TYR A 126 -5.58 1.91 -9.12
C TYR A 126 -4.95 2.67 -10.31
N ARG A 127 -5.64 2.72 -11.45
CA ARG A 127 -5.19 3.47 -12.65
C ARG A 127 -5.04 4.96 -12.39
N SER A 128 -5.81 5.50 -11.45
CA SER A 128 -5.73 6.89 -11.02
C SER A 128 -4.59 7.16 -10.02
N GLY A 129 -3.79 6.13 -9.68
CA GLY A 129 -2.60 6.27 -8.84
C GLY A 129 -2.84 6.04 -7.35
N HIS A 130 -3.94 5.39 -6.97
CA HIS A 130 -4.22 5.01 -5.59
C HIS A 130 -3.65 3.63 -5.23
N GLU A 131 -3.25 3.47 -3.97
CA GLU A 131 -2.76 2.20 -3.45
C GLU A 131 -3.96 1.29 -3.12
N ILE A 132 -3.87 0.04 -3.55
CA ILE A 132 -4.88 -0.99 -3.27
C ILE A 132 -4.27 -2.08 -2.37
N ALA A 133 -4.91 -2.32 -1.23
CA ALA A 133 -4.45 -3.19 -0.17
C ALA A 133 -5.57 -4.16 0.26
N SER A 134 -5.18 -5.23 0.95
CA SER A 134 -6.11 -6.27 1.39
C SER A 134 -6.75 -5.95 2.75
N HIS A 135 -8.07 -6.11 2.85
CA HIS A 135 -8.84 -6.07 4.10
C HIS A 135 -9.68 -7.34 4.32
N SER A 136 -9.11 -8.48 3.95
CA SER A 136 -9.73 -9.82 3.99
C SER A 136 -10.81 -10.08 2.95
N ILE A 137 -11.23 -11.35 2.83
CA ILE A 137 -12.35 -11.70 1.97
C ILE A 137 -13.65 -11.43 2.73
N THR A 138 -13.77 -12.04 3.90
CA THR A 138 -15.08 -12.16 4.56
C THR A 138 -15.43 -10.99 5.47
N HIS A 139 -14.42 -10.21 5.91
CA HIS A 139 -14.59 -9.22 6.98
C HIS A 139 -15.39 -9.79 8.18
N ARG A 140 -15.13 -11.06 8.49
CA ARG A 140 -16.02 -11.87 9.33
C ARG A 140 -16.09 -11.42 10.78
N MET A 141 -17.29 -11.59 11.33
CA MET A 141 -17.58 -11.59 12.76
C MET A 141 -17.49 -13.01 13.36
N PRO A 142 -17.39 -13.15 14.69
CA PRO A 142 -17.10 -12.09 15.66
C PRO A 142 -15.65 -11.59 15.53
N GLN A 143 -15.39 -10.37 16.01
CA GLN A 143 -14.04 -9.77 16.03
C GLN A 143 -12.97 -10.71 16.60
N SER A 144 -13.27 -11.39 17.72
CA SER A 144 -12.36 -12.32 18.39
C SER A 144 -11.91 -13.50 17.52
N TRP A 145 -12.59 -13.78 16.41
CA TRP A 145 -12.12 -14.81 15.48
C TRP A 145 -10.74 -14.47 14.90
N TRP A 146 -10.45 -13.20 14.59
CA TRP A 146 -9.17 -12.77 14.00
C TRP A 146 -7.97 -13.05 14.92
N THR A 147 -8.17 -12.90 16.23
CA THR A 147 -7.18 -13.24 17.26
C THR A 147 -6.83 -14.74 17.25
N HIS A 148 -7.84 -15.59 17.04
CA HIS A 148 -7.73 -17.05 17.15
C HIS A 148 -7.47 -17.75 15.81
N ALA A 149 -7.65 -17.05 14.69
CA ALA A 149 -7.50 -17.57 13.34
C ALA A 149 -6.15 -18.32 13.16
N SER A 150 -6.19 -19.43 12.44
CA SER A 150 -4.97 -20.19 12.12
C SER A 150 -4.19 -19.50 10.98
N LEU A 151 -2.92 -19.83 10.80
CA LEU A 151 -2.14 -19.32 9.65
C LEU A 151 -2.81 -19.61 8.30
N LYS A 152 -3.47 -20.77 8.17
CA LYS A 152 -4.21 -21.13 6.96
C LYS A 152 -5.43 -20.22 6.74
N ASP A 153 -6.05 -19.77 7.82
CA ASP A 153 -7.16 -18.83 7.75
C ASP A 153 -6.70 -17.45 7.31
N TRP A 154 -5.58 -16.96 7.86
CA TRP A 154 -4.93 -15.74 7.39
C TRP A 154 -4.58 -15.78 5.89
N GLN A 155 -3.99 -16.90 5.42
CA GLN A 155 -3.67 -17.12 4.00
C GLN A 155 -4.90 -17.18 3.08
N ARG A 156 -6.04 -17.63 3.61
CA ARG A 156 -7.31 -17.62 2.90
C ARG A 156 -7.89 -16.23 2.86
N GLU A 157 -7.90 -15.52 3.98
CA GLU A 157 -8.53 -14.21 4.12
C GLU A 157 -7.70 -13.11 3.46
N ILE A 158 -6.51 -12.82 4.00
CA ILE A 158 -5.66 -11.73 3.51
C ILE A 158 -4.98 -12.13 2.21
N GLY A 159 -4.33 -13.29 2.19
CA GLY A 159 -3.70 -13.81 0.98
C GLY A 159 -4.70 -14.06 -0.17
N GLY A 160 -5.94 -14.45 0.15
CA GLY A 160 -7.00 -14.64 -0.84
C GLY A 160 -7.55 -13.34 -1.37
N GLN A 161 -7.75 -12.33 -0.53
CA GLN A 161 -8.19 -11.03 -1.01
C GLN A 161 -7.13 -10.35 -1.88
N ARG A 162 -5.84 -10.51 -1.56
CA ARG A 162 -4.75 -10.12 -2.48
C ARG A 162 -4.88 -10.80 -3.85
N ARG A 163 -5.22 -12.11 -3.89
CA ARG A 163 -5.45 -12.82 -5.16
C ARG A 163 -6.65 -12.22 -5.90
N ASN A 164 -7.76 -11.95 -5.22
CA ASN A 164 -8.93 -11.32 -5.83
C ASN A 164 -8.59 -9.96 -6.45
N ILE A 165 -7.86 -9.09 -5.74
CA ILE A 165 -7.43 -7.78 -6.27
C ILE A 165 -6.61 -7.95 -7.55
N VAL A 166 -5.66 -8.89 -7.55
CA VAL A 166 -4.82 -9.16 -8.73
C VAL A 166 -5.62 -9.69 -9.90
N THR A 167 -6.53 -10.64 -9.67
CA THR A 167 -7.25 -11.32 -10.75
C THR A 167 -8.45 -10.54 -11.25
N LYS A 168 -9.16 -9.83 -10.35
CA LYS A 168 -10.44 -9.15 -10.65
C LYS A 168 -10.26 -7.68 -10.99
N ALA A 169 -9.31 -6.97 -10.38
CA ALA A 169 -9.01 -5.56 -10.70
C ALA A 169 -7.74 -5.39 -11.55
N HIS A 170 -7.05 -6.48 -11.91
CA HIS A 170 -5.82 -6.46 -12.71
C HIS A 170 -4.68 -5.61 -12.13
N VAL A 171 -4.66 -5.40 -10.81
CA VAL A 171 -3.54 -4.75 -10.14
C VAL A 171 -2.35 -5.71 -10.13
N PRO A 172 -1.14 -5.29 -10.54
CA PRO A 172 0.02 -6.15 -10.50
C PRO A 172 0.25 -6.70 -9.09
N ARG A 173 0.53 -8.00 -8.98
CA ARG A 173 0.77 -8.66 -7.68
C ARG A 173 1.87 -7.98 -6.86
N SER A 174 2.84 -7.37 -7.53
CA SER A 174 3.91 -6.61 -6.90
C SER A 174 3.45 -5.31 -6.26
N GLU A 175 2.33 -4.74 -6.68
CA GLU A 175 1.78 -3.48 -6.16
C GLU A 175 0.80 -3.69 -5.00
N VAL A 176 0.21 -4.89 -4.85
CA VAL A 176 -0.64 -5.22 -3.69
C VAL A 176 0.25 -5.61 -2.50
N LYS A 177 0.74 -4.59 -1.79
CA LYS A 177 1.71 -4.70 -0.68
C LYS A 177 1.14 -4.35 0.68
N GLY A 178 -0.08 -3.85 0.81
CA GLY A 178 -0.64 -3.48 2.11
C GLY A 178 -1.66 -4.50 2.63
N MET A 179 -1.75 -4.65 3.95
CA MET A 179 -2.96 -5.19 4.56
C MET A 179 -3.30 -4.51 5.89
N ARG A 180 -4.59 -4.52 6.19
CA ARG A 180 -5.16 -4.14 7.46
C ARG A 180 -6.15 -5.22 7.85
N VAL A 181 -6.11 -5.64 9.11
CA VAL A 181 -7.05 -6.65 9.61
C VAL A 181 -8.40 -5.99 9.95
N PRO A 182 -9.54 -6.64 9.66
CA PRO A 182 -10.85 -6.21 10.13
C PRO A 182 -10.87 -5.91 11.63
N PHE A 183 -11.59 -4.85 12.01
CA PHE A 183 -11.73 -4.37 13.39
C PHE A 183 -10.41 -4.04 14.10
N LEU A 184 -9.29 -3.98 13.37
CA LEU A 184 -7.95 -3.79 13.91
C LEU A 184 -7.55 -4.87 14.94
N GLU A 185 -8.16 -6.06 14.85
CA GLU A 185 -7.93 -7.16 15.78
C GLU A 185 -6.66 -7.96 15.43
N LEU A 186 -5.61 -7.80 16.22
CA LEU A 186 -4.29 -8.37 15.91
C LEU A 186 -4.28 -9.91 16.01
N GLY A 187 -3.81 -10.58 14.96
CA GLY A 187 -3.66 -12.06 14.92
C GLY A 187 -2.33 -12.61 15.43
N GLY A 188 -1.54 -11.81 16.14
CA GLY A 188 -0.20 -12.16 16.59
C GLY A 188 0.76 -12.53 15.44
N GLU A 189 1.68 -13.46 15.69
CA GLU A 189 2.69 -13.89 14.71
C GLU A 189 2.08 -14.44 13.42
N LYS A 190 0.88 -15.04 13.49
CA LYS A 190 0.23 -15.67 12.33
C LYS A 190 -0.13 -14.65 11.26
N ALA A 191 -0.54 -13.44 11.66
CA ALA A 191 -0.86 -12.34 10.77
C ALA A 191 0.39 -11.84 10.02
N VAL A 192 1.55 -11.84 10.68
CA VAL A 192 2.85 -11.45 10.10
C VAL A 192 3.47 -12.60 9.28
N GLN A 193 3.21 -13.84 9.66
CA GLN A 193 3.67 -15.04 8.94
C GLN A 193 3.01 -15.22 7.58
N ASP A 194 1.73 -14.87 7.48
CA ASP A 194 1.01 -14.86 6.21
C ASP A 194 1.70 -13.93 5.18
N ASP A 195 2.14 -12.76 5.65
CA ASP A 195 2.93 -11.81 4.87
C ASP A 195 4.25 -12.43 4.37
N GLY A 196 5.03 -13.05 5.27
CA GLY A 196 6.41 -13.49 5.00
C GLY A 196 6.59 -14.69 4.04
N ARG A 197 5.55 -15.47 3.71
CA ARG A 197 5.68 -16.61 2.78
C ARG A 197 5.47 -16.23 1.32
N SER A 198 4.88 -15.07 1.07
CA SER A 198 4.79 -14.49 -0.26
C SER A 198 6.10 -13.75 -0.57
N ARG A 199 6.75 -14.03 -1.71
CA ARG A 199 8.03 -13.40 -2.11
C ARG A 199 7.99 -11.87 -2.25
N LEU A 200 6.87 -11.23 -1.92
CA LEU A 200 6.63 -9.79 -1.95
C LEU A 200 5.75 -9.44 -0.74
N PRO A 201 6.30 -8.75 0.27
CA PRO A 201 5.63 -8.59 1.56
C PRO A 201 4.38 -7.72 1.45
N VAL A 202 3.30 -8.22 2.04
CA VAL A 202 2.11 -7.47 2.43
C VAL A 202 2.35 -6.82 3.81
N ARG A 203 2.85 -5.58 3.83
CA ARG A 203 3.07 -4.79 5.04
C ARG A 203 1.78 -4.62 5.85
N LEU A 204 1.81 -5.13 7.07
CA LEU A 204 0.80 -4.92 8.11
C LEU A 204 0.87 -3.46 8.60
N VAL A 205 -0.26 -2.74 8.57
CA VAL A 205 -0.37 -1.47 9.29
C VAL A 205 -0.87 -1.74 10.71
N VAL A 206 0.04 -1.64 11.68
CA VAL A 206 -0.29 -1.72 13.11
C VAL A 206 -0.55 -0.30 13.62
N HIS A 207 -1.78 -0.04 14.08
CA HIS A 207 -2.11 1.17 14.82
C HIS A 207 -2.01 0.87 16.32
N ASP A 208 -0.93 1.31 16.96
CA ASP A 208 -0.83 1.31 18.42
C ASP A 208 -1.38 2.65 18.96
N ARG A 209 -2.35 2.60 19.90
CA ARG A 209 -2.84 3.75 20.70
C ARG A 209 -3.11 3.27 22.13
N PRO A 210 -2.92 4.10 23.19
CA PRO A 210 -2.90 5.57 23.16
C PRO A 210 -1.69 6.22 23.87
N VAL A 211 -1.02 7.18 23.21
CA VAL A 211 -0.20 8.18 23.92
C VAL A 211 -0.58 9.57 23.45
N ARG A 212 -1.06 10.38 24.42
CA ARG A 212 -1.29 11.82 24.26
C ARG A 212 0.03 12.50 23.93
N ARG A 213 0.15 13.06 22.72
CA ARG A 213 0.69 14.40 22.36
C ARG A 213 1.11 14.39 20.88
N ARG A 214 0.34 15.13 20.09
CA ARG A 214 0.61 15.77 18.78
C ARG A 214 1.54 15.08 17.76
N TRP A 215 0.95 14.90 16.58
CA TRP A 215 1.51 14.65 15.24
C TRP A 215 1.67 13.20 14.78
N SER A 216 0.55 12.69 14.26
CA SER A 216 0.39 12.00 12.96
C SER A 216 -1.10 11.71 12.88
N LEU A 217 -1.86 12.60 12.23
CA LEU A 217 -3.31 12.43 12.13
C LEU A 217 -3.58 11.42 10.99
N ALA A 218 -3.60 10.13 11.34
CA ALA A 218 -4.33 9.16 10.54
C ALA A 218 -5.82 9.44 10.76
N VAL A 219 -6.45 10.15 9.82
CA VAL A 219 -7.91 10.32 9.82
C VAL A 219 -8.50 9.04 9.23
N HIS A 220 -9.04 8.19 10.10
CA HIS A 220 -9.86 7.06 9.69
C HIS A 220 -11.29 7.57 9.54
N VAL A 221 -11.77 7.68 8.31
CA VAL A 221 -13.20 7.95 8.02
C VAL A 221 -13.85 6.60 7.77
N GLY A 222 -14.33 5.97 8.85
CA GLY A 222 -15.18 4.78 8.76
C GLY A 222 -16.59 5.22 8.41
N LEU A 223 -17.01 5.00 7.16
CA LEU A 223 -18.43 5.06 6.78
C LEU A 223 -19.02 3.68 7.10
N SER A 224 -19.61 3.52 8.28
CA SER A 224 -20.42 2.35 8.59
C SER A 224 -21.68 2.40 7.73
N ALA A 225 -21.90 1.36 6.92
CA ALA A 225 -23.19 1.08 6.30
C ALA A 225 -24.04 0.22 7.24
#